data_AF-A0A7S1L828-F1
#
_entry.id   AF-A0A7S1L828-F1
#
_cell.length_a   1.000
_cell.length_b   1.000
_cell.length_c   1.000
_cell.angle_alpha   90.00
_cell.angle_beta   90.00
_cell.angle_gamma   90.00
#
_symmetry.space_group_name_H-M   'P 1'
#
loop_
_entity.id
_entity.type
_entity.pdbx_description
1 polymer ?
#
loop_
_entity_poly.entity_id
_entity_poly.type
_entity_poly.pdbx_seq_one_letter_code
_entity_poly.pdbx_strand_id
1 'polypeptide(L)'
;AIRRGATLVLDDAPIHLRVKEIVVEGRLLAGGAACPVESPVTISFVAEKSESGFNNGLNVREAGVADLHGARRSVVWTRLKATADAGAEVVVLQDAVDWGSGDELVFATSIWRDTIENENEVRFVRARARSNATVLSLDRPLNFRHYGGHEYQSEVALVTRSILLRGGLTASAHLAGYGGHTWAVGRRATYRMVGVRAHRMGQRNVMARYPFHFHMMYEGGIGNYLQQCAVTNSYFRGYTIHGTNRTLVRKNVAYNTTGHTYYLEDGAEMLNTIEFNIAIKVNILGDPASGGAQDGETFDESDEAILPADHAASGFYLSNAHNWVRGNAASGGWAGYSFPVFDTSLKLSAHLGVVP
;
A
#
# COMPACT_ATOMS: atom_id res chain seq x y z
N ALA A 1 -0.82 -23.76 9.08
CA ALA A 1 -0.99 -23.91 7.62
C ALA A 1 -2.40 -24.39 7.32
N ILE A 2 -3.04 -23.84 6.29
CA ILE A 2 -4.32 -24.30 5.74
C ILE A 2 -3.97 -25.21 4.57
N ARG A 3 -4.04 -26.53 4.77
CA ARG A 3 -3.63 -27.52 3.78
C ARG A 3 -4.61 -27.61 2.62
N ARG A 4 -4.17 -28.18 1.49
CA ARG A 4 -5.04 -28.46 0.33
C ARG A 4 -6.30 -29.23 0.77
N GLY A 5 -7.46 -28.78 0.29
CA GLY A 5 -8.77 -29.34 0.66
C GLY A 5 -9.36 -28.76 1.95
N ALA A 6 -8.57 -28.07 2.78
CA ALA A 6 -9.07 -27.38 3.96
C ALA A 6 -9.47 -25.93 3.64
N THR A 7 -10.45 -25.41 4.39
CA THR A 7 -10.87 -24.01 4.34
C THR A 7 -10.89 -23.45 5.76
N LEU A 8 -10.25 -22.30 5.96
CA LEU A 8 -10.41 -21.45 7.14
C LEU A 8 -11.29 -20.26 6.74
N VAL A 9 -12.42 -20.11 7.41
CA VAL A 9 -13.32 -18.96 7.23
C VAL A 9 -13.25 -18.10 8.49
N LEU A 10 -12.96 -16.82 8.32
CA LEU A 10 -13.11 -15.81 9.37
C LEU A 10 -14.52 -15.23 9.26
N ASP A 11 -15.27 -15.34 10.35
CA ASP A 11 -16.66 -14.88 10.42
C ASP A 11 -16.74 -13.34 10.44
N ASP A 12 -17.92 -12.80 10.15
CA ASP A 12 -18.21 -11.38 10.34
C ASP A 12 -18.47 -11.07 11.82
N ALA A 13 -17.40 -11.12 12.61
CA ALA A 13 -17.40 -10.86 14.04
C ALA A 13 -16.10 -10.15 14.46
N PRO A 14 -16.07 -9.48 15.63
CA PRO A 14 -14.82 -8.98 16.21
C PRO A 14 -13.83 -10.13 16.43
N ILE A 15 -12.75 -10.17 15.64
CA ILE A 15 -11.76 -11.25 15.68
C ILE A 15 -10.37 -10.66 15.88
N HIS A 16 -9.60 -11.25 16.79
CA HIS A 16 -8.18 -10.95 16.98
C HIS A 16 -7.36 -12.24 16.87
N LEU A 17 -6.67 -12.41 15.75
CA LEU A 17 -5.70 -13.48 15.55
C LEU A 17 -4.30 -12.95 15.79
N ARG A 18 -3.52 -13.64 16.62
CA ARG A 18 -2.09 -13.39 16.78
C ARG A 18 -1.34 -14.64 16.34
N VAL A 19 -0.61 -14.51 15.25
CA VAL A 19 0.06 -15.63 14.57
C VAL A 19 1.45 -15.20 14.14
N LYS A 20 2.35 -16.17 13.99
CA LYS A 20 3.63 -15.93 13.33
C LYS A 20 3.46 -15.91 11.82
N GLU A 21 2.76 -16.90 11.30
CA GLU A 21 2.52 -17.06 9.87
C GLU A 21 1.20 -17.76 9.57
N ILE A 22 0.69 -17.52 8.36
CA ILE A 22 -0.43 -18.25 7.77
C ILE A 22 0.03 -18.73 6.39
N VAL A 23 0.30 -20.03 6.27
CA VAL A 23 0.57 -20.67 4.98
C VAL A 23 -0.75 -21.17 4.39
N VAL A 24 -1.06 -20.77 3.15
CA VAL A 24 -2.32 -21.10 2.46
C VAL A 24 -2.03 -21.98 1.24
N GLU A 25 -2.37 -23.26 1.36
CA GLU A 25 -2.41 -24.26 0.28
C GLU A 25 -3.85 -24.72 -0.02
N GLY A 26 -4.76 -24.49 0.92
CA GLY A 26 -6.21 -24.59 0.78
C GLY A 26 -6.82 -23.20 0.58
N ARG A 27 -7.80 -22.84 1.41
CA ARG A 27 -8.55 -21.58 1.27
C ARG A 27 -8.61 -20.80 2.59
N LEU A 28 -8.19 -19.55 2.58
CA LEU A 28 -8.43 -18.57 3.63
C LEU A 28 -9.49 -17.58 3.12
N LEU A 29 -10.63 -17.53 3.79
CA LEU A 29 -11.76 -16.68 3.42
C LEU A 29 -12.10 -15.74 4.58
N ALA A 30 -12.35 -14.47 4.28
CA ALA A 30 -12.98 -13.52 5.20
C ALA A 30 -13.93 -12.65 4.37
N GLY A 31 -15.23 -12.89 4.50
CA GLY A 31 -16.23 -12.28 3.62
C GLY A 31 -16.15 -12.76 2.17
N GLY A 32 -16.89 -12.08 1.31
CA GLY A 32 -16.87 -12.28 -0.12
C GLY A 32 -17.30 -11.03 -0.89
N ALA A 33 -17.23 -11.08 -2.22
CA ALA A 33 -17.54 -9.92 -3.06
C ALA A 33 -18.95 -9.34 -2.84
N ALA A 34 -19.92 -10.19 -2.49
CA ALA A 34 -21.32 -9.84 -2.21
C ALA A 34 -21.67 -9.76 -0.71
N CYS A 35 -20.78 -10.21 0.17
CA CYS A 35 -20.96 -10.26 1.62
C CYS A 35 -19.65 -9.88 2.33
N PRO A 36 -19.26 -8.59 2.29
CA PRO A 36 -18.05 -8.14 2.96
C PRO A 36 -18.16 -8.29 4.48
N VAL A 37 -17.02 -8.45 5.15
CA VAL A 37 -16.90 -8.41 6.61
C VAL A 37 -16.94 -6.95 7.07
N GLU A 38 -17.97 -6.60 7.83
CA GLU A 38 -18.16 -5.26 8.38
C GLU A 38 -17.52 -5.12 9.78
N SER A 39 -17.49 -6.21 10.54
CA SER A 39 -16.90 -6.28 11.87
C SER A 39 -15.37 -6.20 11.84
N PRO A 40 -14.73 -5.69 12.90
CA PRO A 40 -13.27 -5.57 12.95
C PRO A 40 -12.59 -6.95 13.05
N VAL A 41 -11.82 -7.31 12.02
CA VAL A 41 -10.97 -8.52 12.00
C VAL A 41 -9.51 -8.09 11.97
N THR A 42 -8.75 -8.41 13.02
CA THR A 42 -7.32 -8.11 13.11
C THR A 42 -6.49 -9.38 13.08
N ILE A 43 -5.56 -9.48 12.13
CA ILE A 43 -4.51 -10.50 12.07
C ILE A 43 -3.18 -9.82 12.38
N SER A 44 -2.63 -10.13 13.55
CA SER A 44 -1.37 -9.60 14.06
C SER A 44 -0.24 -10.60 13.82
N PHE A 45 0.73 -10.23 13.00
CA PHE A 45 1.91 -11.02 12.67
C PHE A 45 3.04 -10.75 13.67
N VAL A 46 3.46 -11.77 14.41
CA VAL A 46 4.64 -11.74 15.26
C VAL A 46 5.86 -12.01 14.37
N ALA A 47 6.59 -10.94 14.03
CA ALA A 47 7.74 -10.98 13.15
C ALA A 47 9.01 -10.57 13.92
N GLU A 48 10.08 -11.36 13.83
CA GLU A 48 11.37 -11.09 14.46
C GLU A 48 12.53 -11.26 13.46
N LYS A 49 13.51 -10.35 13.50
CA LYS A 49 14.64 -10.28 12.57
C LYS A 49 15.59 -11.49 12.67
N SER A 50 15.58 -12.22 13.78
CA SER A 50 16.43 -13.39 14.04
C SER A 50 16.14 -14.60 13.15
N GLU A 51 15.09 -14.53 12.32
CA GLU A 51 14.61 -15.68 11.59
C GLU A 51 14.79 -15.53 10.08
N SER A 52 15.49 -16.49 9.48
CA SER A 52 15.72 -16.59 8.04
C SER A 52 14.51 -17.22 7.31
N GLY A 53 14.35 -16.90 6.02
CA GLY A 53 13.38 -17.53 5.12
C GLY A 53 12.10 -16.73 4.84
N PHE A 54 11.07 -17.40 4.33
CA PHE A 54 9.77 -16.83 3.93
C PHE A 54 8.72 -16.82 5.07
N ASN A 55 9.19 -16.90 6.32
CA ASN A 55 8.34 -16.91 7.50
C ASN A 55 7.81 -15.49 7.79
N ASN A 56 6.94 -15.34 8.79
CA ASN A 56 6.47 -14.05 9.32
C ASN A 56 5.46 -13.32 8.42
N GLY A 57 4.42 -14.01 7.95
CA GLY A 57 3.44 -13.39 7.06
C GLY A 57 2.29 -14.28 6.60
N LEU A 58 1.50 -13.74 5.65
CA LEU A 58 0.52 -14.47 4.88
C LEU A 58 1.15 -14.97 3.58
N ASN A 59 1.29 -16.30 3.49
CA ASN A 59 2.02 -16.97 2.44
C ASN A 59 1.04 -17.80 1.59
N VAL A 60 0.56 -17.24 0.48
CA VAL A 60 -0.33 -17.95 -0.45
C VAL A 60 0.49 -18.71 -1.47
N ARG A 61 0.46 -20.04 -1.39
CA ARG A 61 1.24 -20.93 -2.26
C ARG A 61 0.48 -21.25 -3.54
N GLU A 62 1.15 -21.94 -4.45
CA GLU A 62 0.58 -22.45 -5.68
C GLU A 62 -0.76 -23.18 -5.42
N ALA A 63 -1.81 -22.76 -6.13
CA ALA A 63 -3.20 -23.22 -5.97
C ALA A 63 -3.89 -22.90 -4.62
N GLY A 64 -3.24 -22.17 -3.71
CA GLY A 64 -3.86 -21.61 -2.52
C GLY A 64 -4.76 -20.41 -2.84
N VAL A 65 -5.76 -20.18 -1.99
CA VAL A 65 -6.73 -19.08 -2.16
C VAL A 65 -6.78 -18.22 -0.91
N ALA A 66 -6.40 -16.95 -1.01
CA ALA A 66 -6.73 -15.92 -0.03
C ALA A 66 -7.76 -14.96 -0.62
N ASP A 67 -8.94 -14.94 -0.01
CA ASP A 67 -10.08 -14.12 -0.42
C ASP A 67 -10.56 -13.32 0.80
N LEU A 68 -10.11 -12.07 0.91
CA LEU A 68 -10.40 -11.21 2.05
C LEU A 68 -11.18 -9.97 1.58
N HIS A 69 -12.47 -9.91 1.89
CA HIS A 69 -13.36 -8.82 1.54
C HIS A 69 -13.88 -8.16 2.81
N GLY A 70 -13.28 -7.03 3.18
CA GLY A 70 -13.77 -6.14 4.20
C GLY A 70 -14.80 -5.13 3.67
N ALA A 71 -15.28 -4.29 4.58
CA ALA A 71 -16.26 -3.23 4.36
C ALA A 71 -15.87 -2.36 3.16
N ARG A 72 -16.83 -2.18 2.24
CA ARG A 72 -16.63 -1.34 1.05
C ARG A 72 -16.87 0.12 1.39
N ARG A 73 -16.16 1.01 0.70
CA ARG A 73 -16.31 2.46 0.84
C ARG A 73 -16.70 3.08 -0.49
N SER A 74 -17.57 4.08 -0.44
CA SER A 74 -17.95 4.83 -1.65
C SER A 74 -16.74 5.51 -2.30
N VAL A 75 -15.91 6.13 -1.46
CA VAL A 75 -14.71 6.89 -1.80
C VAL A 75 -13.62 6.53 -0.80
N VAL A 76 -12.40 6.25 -1.26
CA VAL A 76 -11.26 5.93 -0.38
C VAL A 76 -10.29 7.10 -0.22
N TRP A 77 -10.30 8.04 -1.15
CA TRP A 77 -9.59 9.31 -1.09
C TRP A 77 -10.27 10.29 -2.05
N THR A 78 -10.18 11.56 -1.74
CA THR A 78 -10.69 12.69 -2.54
C THR A 78 -9.78 13.89 -2.29
N ARG A 79 -10.20 15.09 -2.68
CA ARG A 79 -9.49 16.33 -2.42
C ARG A 79 -10.33 17.29 -1.60
N LEU A 80 -9.67 18.26 -1.00
CA LEU A 80 -10.33 19.44 -0.44
C LEU A 80 -11.05 20.22 -1.55
N LYS A 81 -12.28 20.66 -1.27
CA LYS A 81 -13.04 21.60 -2.10
C LYS A 81 -12.69 23.06 -1.79
N ALA A 82 -12.21 23.31 -0.58
CA ALA A 82 -11.76 24.62 -0.12
C ALA A 82 -10.55 24.45 0.79
N THR A 83 -9.67 25.44 0.81
CA THR A 83 -8.51 25.48 1.73
C THR A 83 -8.98 25.28 3.17
N ALA A 84 -8.28 24.40 3.89
CA ALA A 84 -8.44 24.23 5.33
C ALA A 84 -7.20 24.82 6.02
N ASP A 85 -7.36 25.93 6.73
CA ASP A 85 -6.25 26.58 7.43
C ASP A 85 -5.88 25.82 8.72
N ALA A 86 -4.66 26.07 9.22
CA ALA A 86 -4.27 25.62 10.55
C ALA A 86 -5.30 26.10 11.60
N GLY A 87 -5.70 25.21 12.49
CA GLY A 87 -6.79 25.44 13.45
C GLY A 87 -8.18 25.03 12.93
N ALA A 88 -8.34 24.64 11.66
CA ALA A 88 -9.63 24.17 11.16
C ALA A 88 -10.02 22.81 11.75
N GLU A 89 -11.22 22.73 12.32
CA GLU A 89 -11.86 21.47 12.76
C GLU A 89 -12.88 20.92 11.76
N VAL A 90 -13.20 21.69 10.73
CA VAL A 90 -14.19 21.32 9.71
C VAL A 90 -13.54 21.44 8.35
N VAL A 91 -13.70 20.41 7.54
CA VAL A 91 -13.15 20.35 6.19
C VAL A 91 -14.27 20.11 5.18
N VAL A 92 -14.09 20.68 3.99
CA VAL A 92 -15.01 20.51 2.86
C VAL A 92 -14.31 19.71 1.77
N LEU A 93 -14.87 18.57 1.40
CA LEU A 93 -14.36 17.63 0.40
C LEU A 93 -15.04 17.84 -0.96
N GLN A 94 -14.36 17.47 -2.05
CA GLN A 94 -14.91 17.51 -3.40
C GLN A 94 -16.02 16.47 -3.59
N ASP A 95 -15.75 15.22 -3.18
CA ASP A 95 -16.69 14.12 -3.28
C ASP A 95 -17.51 13.94 -2.01
N ALA A 96 -18.73 13.42 -2.16
CA ALA A 96 -19.52 12.97 -1.02
C ALA A 96 -19.00 11.63 -0.53
N VAL A 97 -18.75 11.51 0.78
CA VAL A 97 -18.16 10.33 1.39
C VAL A 97 -19.07 9.69 2.45
N ASP A 98 -18.85 8.40 2.70
CA ASP A 98 -19.49 7.57 3.72
C ASP A 98 -18.60 7.39 4.97
N TRP A 99 -17.63 8.29 5.18
CA TRP A 99 -16.67 8.22 6.30
C TRP A 99 -17.37 8.56 7.63
N GLY A 100 -17.31 7.64 8.59
CA GLY A 100 -18.01 7.68 9.86
C GLY A 100 -17.15 8.08 11.04
N SER A 101 -17.77 8.34 12.19
CA SER A 101 -17.05 8.68 13.43
C SER A 101 -16.00 7.63 13.76
N GLY A 102 -14.78 8.06 14.09
CA GLY A 102 -13.64 7.19 14.37
C GLY A 102 -12.88 6.68 13.14
N ASP A 103 -13.34 6.98 11.92
CA ASP A 103 -12.55 6.73 10.72
C ASP A 103 -11.30 7.62 10.70
N GLU A 104 -10.13 7.02 10.42
CA GLU A 104 -8.83 7.66 10.37
C GLU A 104 -8.58 8.20 8.96
N LEU A 105 -8.27 9.49 8.89
CA LEU A 105 -7.99 10.26 7.69
C LEU A 105 -6.54 10.70 7.67
N VAL A 106 -5.96 10.71 6.48
CA VAL A 106 -4.66 11.31 6.18
C VAL A 106 -4.87 12.53 5.31
N PHE A 107 -4.29 13.66 5.69
CA PHE A 107 -4.23 14.89 4.92
C PHE A 107 -2.84 15.01 4.31
N ALA A 108 -2.79 15.12 2.97
CA ALA A 108 -1.54 15.34 2.25
C ALA A 108 -1.03 16.77 2.47
N THR A 109 0.28 16.92 2.57
CA THR A 109 0.95 18.23 2.61
C THR A 109 0.57 19.12 1.42
N SER A 110 0.65 20.44 1.58
CA SER A 110 0.61 21.41 0.47
C SER A 110 1.93 22.16 0.26
N ILE A 111 3.01 21.71 0.90
CA ILE A 111 4.35 22.25 0.69
C ILE A 111 5.26 21.25 -0.02
N TRP A 112 6.34 21.77 -0.60
CA TRP A 112 7.38 20.96 -1.25
C TRP A 112 8.29 20.29 -0.19
N ARG A 113 8.89 19.15 -0.53
CA ARG A 113 9.85 18.38 0.31
C ARG A 113 9.32 17.95 1.68
N ASP A 114 8.26 17.14 1.65
CA ASP A 114 7.69 16.51 2.84
C ASP A 114 8.62 15.53 3.57
N THR A 115 9.75 15.16 2.97
CA THR A 115 10.81 14.38 3.61
C THR A 115 11.61 15.18 4.64
N ILE A 116 11.60 16.51 4.56
CA ILE A 116 12.28 17.42 5.50
C ILE A 116 11.26 18.20 6.31
N GLU A 117 10.28 18.81 5.64
CA GLU A 117 9.23 19.62 6.24
C GLU A 117 7.89 18.87 6.11
N ASN A 118 7.65 17.92 7.01
CA ASN A 118 6.45 17.10 6.96
C ASN A 118 5.24 17.82 7.57
N GLU A 119 4.34 18.29 6.70
CA GLU A 119 3.01 18.79 7.09
C GLU A 119 1.88 17.78 6.81
N ASN A 120 2.21 16.55 6.38
CA ASN A 120 1.19 15.49 6.32
C ASN A 120 0.70 15.18 7.74
N GLU A 121 -0.62 15.05 7.91
CA GLU A 121 -1.18 14.81 9.23
C GLU A 121 -2.38 13.87 9.25
N VAL A 122 -2.58 13.24 10.43
CA VAL A 122 -3.64 12.27 10.68
C VAL A 122 -4.69 12.87 11.60
N ARG A 123 -5.95 12.70 11.23
CA ARG A 123 -7.13 13.08 12.02
C ARG A 123 -8.16 11.99 12.00
N PHE A 124 -9.07 12.03 12.96
CA PHE A 124 -10.23 11.15 12.98
C PHE A 124 -11.48 11.94 12.66
N VAL A 125 -12.41 11.32 11.95
CA VAL A 125 -13.75 11.90 11.77
C VAL A 125 -14.43 11.91 13.14
N ARG A 126 -14.88 13.09 13.58
CA ARG A 126 -15.76 13.23 14.75
C ARG A 126 -17.22 13.05 14.35
N ALA A 127 -17.65 13.74 13.31
CA ALA A 127 -19.01 13.66 12.80
C ALA A 127 -19.11 14.10 11.34
N ARG A 128 -20.15 13.60 10.65
CA ARG A 128 -20.55 14.01 9.30
C ARG A 128 -21.93 14.65 9.33
N ALA A 129 -22.18 15.64 8.47
CA ALA A 129 -23.45 16.37 8.45
C ALA A 129 -24.67 15.50 8.06
N ARG A 130 -24.46 14.44 7.27
CA ARG A 130 -25.48 13.50 6.77
C ARG A 130 -24.81 12.21 6.29
N SER A 131 -25.58 11.17 5.92
CA SER A 131 -25.02 9.87 5.50
C SER A 131 -23.97 9.96 4.39
N ASN A 132 -24.22 10.74 3.33
CA ASN A 132 -23.25 11.07 2.28
C ASN A 132 -22.86 12.56 2.40
N ALA A 133 -21.71 12.84 2.99
CA ALA A 133 -21.32 14.21 3.33
C ALA A 133 -20.11 14.66 2.52
N THR A 134 -20.13 15.93 2.12
CA THR A 134 -18.95 16.66 1.63
C THR A 134 -18.32 17.50 2.74
N VAL A 135 -18.90 17.49 3.95
CA VAL A 135 -18.44 18.29 5.09
C VAL A 135 -18.27 17.35 6.28
N LEU A 136 -17.06 17.32 6.82
CA LEU A 136 -16.69 16.52 7.97
C LEU A 136 -16.16 17.42 9.09
N SER A 137 -16.50 17.07 10.32
CA SER A 137 -15.82 17.61 11.50
C SER A 137 -14.78 16.61 11.99
N LEU A 138 -13.65 17.13 12.45
CA LEU A 138 -12.48 16.39 12.91
C LEU A 138 -12.50 16.25 14.43
N ASP A 139 -11.79 15.25 14.94
CA ASP A 139 -11.58 15.01 16.38
C ASP A 139 -10.82 16.15 17.06
N ARG A 140 -9.92 16.79 16.31
CA ARG A 140 -9.12 17.94 16.74
C ARG A 140 -8.75 18.83 15.55
N PRO A 141 -8.41 20.11 15.78
CA PRO A 141 -7.99 21.04 14.72
C PRO A 141 -6.81 20.53 13.90
N LEU A 142 -6.73 20.90 12.62
CA LEU A 142 -5.53 20.73 11.77
C LEU A 142 -4.38 21.57 12.31
N ASN A 143 -3.15 21.05 12.23
CA ASN A 143 -1.97 21.78 12.68
C ASN A 143 -1.42 22.67 11.56
N PHE A 144 -1.63 22.26 10.31
CA PHE A 144 -1.09 22.92 9.14
C PHE A 144 -2.21 23.37 8.21
N ARG A 145 -1.87 24.29 7.31
CA ARG A 145 -2.76 24.66 6.22
C ARG A 145 -2.68 23.58 5.15
N HIS A 146 -3.84 23.12 4.68
CA HIS A 146 -3.97 22.24 3.52
C HIS A 146 -4.68 22.99 2.39
N TYR A 147 -3.96 23.21 1.30
CA TYR A 147 -4.45 24.02 0.18
C TYR A 147 -5.61 23.34 -0.55
N GLY A 148 -6.63 24.12 -0.91
CA GLY A 148 -7.79 23.65 -1.68
C GLY A 148 -8.27 24.71 -2.64
N GLY A 149 -7.35 25.29 -3.41
CA GLY A 149 -7.62 26.37 -4.37
C GLY A 149 -7.86 25.86 -5.79
N HIS A 150 -7.69 26.71 -6.80
CA HIS A 150 -8.02 26.38 -8.19
C HIS A 150 -6.91 25.61 -8.92
N GLU A 151 -5.66 25.85 -8.56
CA GLU A 151 -4.45 25.32 -9.21
C GLU A 151 -4.23 23.85 -8.87
N TYR A 152 -4.39 23.51 -7.59
CA TYR A 152 -4.36 22.16 -7.05
C TYR A 152 -5.08 22.12 -5.71
N GLN A 153 -5.42 20.92 -5.25
CA GLN A 153 -6.05 20.72 -3.96
C GLN A 153 -5.42 19.52 -3.26
N SER A 154 -5.09 19.68 -1.98
CA SER A 154 -4.55 18.63 -1.14
C SER A 154 -5.52 17.45 -1.07
N GLU A 155 -4.96 16.26 -1.22
CA GLU A 155 -5.69 15.02 -1.07
C GLU A 155 -5.99 14.70 0.40
N VAL A 156 -7.16 14.09 0.61
CA VAL A 156 -7.60 13.52 1.89
C VAL A 156 -7.93 12.06 1.66
N ALA A 157 -7.32 11.16 2.42
CA ALA A 157 -7.43 9.72 2.22
C ALA A 157 -7.92 9.00 3.49
N LEU A 158 -8.90 8.11 3.32
CA LEU A 158 -9.38 7.21 4.37
C LEU A 158 -8.48 5.99 4.47
N VAL A 159 -7.92 5.72 5.65
CA VAL A 159 -7.08 4.54 5.90
C VAL A 159 -7.76 3.46 6.75
N THR A 160 -8.85 3.76 7.47
CA THR A 160 -9.60 2.75 8.24
C THR A 160 -10.24 1.70 7.34
N ARG A 161 -10.07 0.42 7.71
CA ARG A 161 -10.63 -0.77 7.04
C ARG A 161 -11.07 -1.79 8.10
N SER A 162 -12.06 -2.62 7.79
CA SER A 162 -12.57 -3.62 8.75
C SER A 162 -11.59 -4.78 8.95
N ILE A 163 -10.84 -5.17 7.91
CA ILE A 163 -9.79 -6.18 8.02
C ILE A 163 -8.44 -5.50 8.16
N LEU A 164 -7.72 -5.79 9.24
CA LEU A 164 -6.41 -5.24 9.57
C LEU A 164 -5.35 -6.35 9.65
N LEU A 165 -4.35 -6.27 8.77
CA LEU A 165 -3.10 -7.00 8.86
C LEU A 165 -2.07 -6.10 9.56
N ARG A 166 -1.55 -6.53 10.72
CA ARG A 166 -0.69 -5.69 11.57
C ARG A 166 0.65 -6.37 11.86
N GLY A 167 1.74 -5.64 11.68
CA GLY A 167 3.09 -6.03 12.12
C GLY A 167 3.67 -5.05 13.15
N GLY A 168 4.97 -5.16 13.43
CA GLY A 168 5.69 -4.27 14.35
C GLY A 168 5.09 -4.25 15.76
N LEU A 169 4.75 -5.44 16.27
CA LEU A 169 3.98 -5.61 17.52
C LEU A 169 4.81 -5.31 18.78
N THR A 170 6.14 -5.36 18.68
CA THR A 170 7.08 -5.06 19.77
C THR A 170 7.87 -3.80 19.43
N ALA A 171 8.40 -3.11 20.46
CA ALA A 171 9.26 -1.96 20.27
C ALA A 171 10.53 -2.32 19.47
N SER A 172 11.13 -3.48 19.74
CA SER A 172 12.30 -3.98 19.01
C SER A 172 12.01 -4.22 17.53
N ALA A 173 10.88 -4.87 17.20
CA ALA A 173 10.47 -5.09 15.81
C ALA A 173 10.17 -3.77 15.11
N HIS A 174 9.52 -2.83 15.79
CA HIS A 174 9.23 -1.50 15.23
C HIS A 174 10.50 -0.71 14.93
N LEU A 175 11.44 -0.63 15.87
CA LEU A 175 12.72 0.07 15.71
C LEU A 175 13.58 -0.57 14.62
N ALA A 176 13.55 -1.90 14.50
CA ALA A 176 14.25 -2.62 13.46
C ALA A 176 13.58 -2.50 12.07
N GLY A 177 12.40 -1.89 11.97
CA GLY A 177 11.62 -1.83 10.72
C GLY A 177 11.16 -3.21 10.25
N TYR A 178 10.77 -4.08 11.20
CA TYR A 178 10.47 -5.48 10.93
C TYR A 178 8.99 -5.79 11.24
N GLY A 179 8.21 -5.98 10.19
CA GLY A 179 6.80 -6.32 10.23
C GLY A 179 6.50 -7.68 9.61
N GLY A 180 5.21 -8.04 9.60
CA GLY A 180 4.76 -9.14 8.77
C GLY A 180 4.78 -8.77 7.29
N HIS A 181 4.78 -9.75 6.39
CA HIS A 181 4.63 -9.53 4.95
C HIS A 181 3.49 -10.38 4.38
N THR A 182 3.11 -10.10 3.14
CA THR A 182 2.19 -10.97 2.41
C THR A 182 2.68 -11.19 1.00
N TRP A 183 2.43 -12.38 0.47
CA TRP A 183 2.67 -12.67 -0.94
C TRP A 183 1.78 -13.81 -1.45
N ALA A 184 1.53 -13.79 -2.75
CA ALA A 184 0.96 -14.90 -3.48
C ALA A 184 1.90 -15.29 -4.62
N VAL A 185 2.20 -16.60 -4.68
CA VAL A 185 3.16 -17.15 -5.64
C VAL A 185 2.58 -18.27 -6.47
N GLY A 186 2.92 -18.26 -7.75
CA GLY A 186 2.58 -19.30 -8.70
C GLY A 186 1.30 -19.00 -9.50
N ARG A 187 1.22 -19.61 -10.68
CA ARG A 187 0.23 -19.29 -11.72
C ARG A 187 -1.21 -19.58 -11.31
N ARG A 188 -1.43 -20.45 -10.31
CA ARG A 188 -2.77 -20.85 -9.86
C ARG A 188 -3.13 -20.28 -8.48
N ALA A 189 -2.28 -19.47 -7.87
CA ALA A 189 -2.63 -18.81 -6.61
C ALA A 189 -3.77 -17.80 -6.84
N THR A 190 -4.68 -17.70 -5.87
CA THR A 190 -5.71 -16.65 -5.83
C THR A 190 -5.42 -15.72 -4.66
N TYR A 191 -5.29 -14.44 -4.97
CA TYR A 191 -4.96 -13.35 -4.08
C TYR A 191 -5.87 -12.15 -4.37
N ARG A 192 -6.96 -12.08 -3.60
CA ARG A 192 -8.05 -11.14 -3.80
C ARG A 192 -8.34 -10.46 -2.49
N MET A 193 -8.11 -9.15 -2.45
CA MET A 193 -8.36 -8.34 -1.26
C MET A 193 -9.17 -7.11 -1.60
N VAL A 194 -10.23 -6.90 -0.83
CA VAL A 194 -11.00 -5.67 -0.82
C VAL A 194 -11.07 -5.14 0.60
N GLY A 195 -10.82 -3.86 0.81
CA GLY A 195 -11.07 -3.27 2.13
C GLY A 195 -10.16 -3.85 3.22
N VAL A 196 -8.89 -4.14 2.90
CA VAL A 196 -7.89 -4.65 3.85
C VAL A 196 -6.83 -3.59 4.12
N ARG A 197 -6.53 -3.31 5.39
CA ARG A 197 -5.43 -2.43 5.79
C ARG A 197 -4.21 -3.26 6.20
N ALA A 198 -3.05 -2.97 5.64
CA ALA A 198 -1.76 -3.41 6.13
C ALA A 198 -1.10 -2.26 6.93
N HIS A 199 -0.83 -2.48 8.21
CA HIS A 199 -0.24 -1.48 9.10
C HIS A 199 1.07 -1.99 9.71
N ARG A 200 2.16 -1.23 9.58
CA ARG A 200 3.50 -1.65 10.07
C ARG A 200 3.89 -3.03 9.54
N MET A 201 3.57 -3.26 8.27
CA MET A 201 3.94 -4.45 7.50
C MET A 201 5.17 -4.15 6.63
N GLY A 202 5.71 -5.18 5.98
CA GLY A 202 6.97 -5.13 5.27
C GLY A 202 8.18 -5.29 6.19
N GLN A 203 9.35 -5.49 5.62
CA GLN A 203 10.62 -5.58 6.37
C GLN A 203 11.66 -4.70 5.68
N ARG A 204 12.16 -3.69 6.41
CA ARG A 204 13.09 -2.67 5.90
C ARG A 204 14.30 -3.31 5.24
N ASN A 205 14.54 -2.97 3.97
CA ASN A 205 15.69 -3.45 3.20
C ASN A 205 15.80 -4.99 3.14
N VAL A 206 14.67 -5.70 3.12
CA VAL A 206 14.63 -7.17 2.93
C VAL A 206 13.82 -7.49 1.68
N MET A 207 14.46 -8.16 0.73
CA MET A 207 13.87 -8.48 -0.58
C MET A 207 12.58 -9.30 -0.44
N ALA A 208 11.57 -8.98 -1.24
CA ALA A 208 10.30 -9.69 -1.31
C ALA A 208 9.51 -9.77 0.02
N ARG A 209 9.78 -8.88 1.00
CA ARG A 209 9.04 -8.81 2.27
C ARG A 209 8.21 -7.53 2.32
N TYR A 210 7.10 -7.53 1.61
CA TYR A 210 6.26 -6.35 1.38
C TYR A 210 4.85 -6.50 1.97
N PRO A 211 4.12 -5.39 2.26
CA PRO A 211 2.76 -5.45 2.77
C PRO A 211 1.79 -6.19 1.84
N PHE A 212 1.85 -5.94 0.53
CA PHE A 212 1.12 -6.67 -0.50
C PHE A 212 2.04 -6.98 -1.68
N HIS A 213 2.10 -8.25 -2.08
CA HIS A 213 3.03 -8.71 -3.11
C HIS A 213 2.41 -9.79 -4.01
N PHE A 214 2.17 -9.45 -5.28
CA PHE A 214 1.98 -10.48 -6.31
C PHE A 214 3.35 -10.92 -6.81
N HIS A 215 3.70 -12.19 -6.63
CA HIS A 215 5.06 -12.65 -6.86
C HIS A 215 5.09 -13.83 -7.85
N MET A 216 5.70 -13.61 -9.02
CA MET A 216 5.93 -14.66 -10.03
C MET A 216 4.67 -15.45 -10.39
N MET A 217 3.52 -14.77 -10.49
CA MET A 217 2.27 -15.39 -10.95
C MET A 217 2.21 -15.48 -12.47
N TYR A 218 3.11 -14.79 -13.19
CA TYR A 218 3.12 -14.71 -14.66
C TYR A 218 1.73 -14.30 -15.18
N GLU A 219 1.14 -15.09 -16.06
CA GLU A 219 -0.23 -14.91 -16.58
C GLU A 219 -1.34 -15.20 -15.58
N GLY A 220 -1.00 -15.72 -14.40
CA GLY A 220 -1.93 -16.03 -13.32
C GLY A 220 -2.50 -14.81 -12.61
N GLY A 221 -2.11 -13.58 -12.97
CA GLY A 221 -2.70 -12.37 -12.36
C GLY A 221 -4.14 -12.08 -12.77
N ILE A 222 -4.65 -12.73 -13.83
CA ILE A 222 -6.05 -12.60 -14.25
C ILE A 222 -6.99 -12.97 -13.09
N GLY A 223 -7.90 -12.05 -12.74
CA GLY A 223 -8.88 -12.24 -11.66
C GLY A 223 -8.33 -11.99 -10.25
N ASN A 224 -7.04 -11.67 -10.12
CA ASN A 224 -6.40 -11.30 -8.87
C ASN A 224 -6.35 -9.77 -8.70
N TYR A 225 -6.61 -9.31 -7.47
CA TYR A 225 -6.78 -7.88 -7.25
C TYR A 225 -6.51 -7.43 -5.81
N LEU A 226 -6.11 -6.16 -5.71
CA LEU A 226 -6.07 -5.38 -4.49
C LEU A 226 -6.92 -4.14 -4.74
N GLN A 227 -8.06 -4.04 -4.05
CA GLN A 227 -9.00 -2.94 -4.25
C GLN A 227 -9.38 -2.30 -2.93
N GLN A 228 -9.42 -0.97 -2.86
CA GLN A 228 -9.84 -0.30 -1.61
C GLN A 228 -9.02 -0.75 -0.40
N CYS A 229 -7.80 -1.25 -0.59
CA CYS A 229 -6.90 -1.58 0.48
C CYS A 229 -6.21 -0.31 0.98
N ALA A 230 -5.58 -0.41 2.15
CA ALA A 230 -4.72 0.65 2.68
C ALA A 230 -3.39 0.07 3.14
N VAL A 231 -2.29 0.77 2.90
CA VAL A 231 -0.98 0.51 3.51
C VAL A 231 -0.63 1.73 4.37
N THR A 232 -0.26 1.52 5.63
CA THR A 232 0.11 2.60 6.55
C THR A 232 1.35 2.26 7.36
N ASN A 233 2.29 3.21 7.46
CA ASN A 233 3.54 3.05 8.22
C ASN A 233 4.31 1.78 7.79
N SER A 234 4.43 1.56 6.48
CA SER A 234 5.13 0.39 5.96
C SER A 234 6.63 0.52 6.13
N TYR A 235 7.29 -0.56 6.52
CA TYR A 235 8.74 -0.58 6.65
C TYR A 235 9.47 -0.82 5.33
N PHE A 236 8.81 -1.47 4.36
CA PHE A 236 9.37 -1.62 3.02
C PHE A 236 8.31 -2.01 1.99
N ARG A 237 8.16 -1.11 1.02
CA ARG A 237 7.19 -1.02 -0.08
C ARG A 237 5.72 -0.96 0.34
N GLY A 238 4.83 -0.79 -0.62
CA GLY A 238 3.38 -0.78 -0.41
C GLY A 238 2.68 -1.91 -1.14
N TYR A 239 2.55 -1.74 -2.46
CA TYR A 239 1.88 -2.62 -3.40
C TYR A 239 2.88 -3.06 -4.46
N THR A 240 3.33 -4.30 -4.40
CA THR A 240 4.35 -4.83 -5.32
C THR A 240 3.73 -5.80 -6.32
N ILE A 241 4.07 -5.63 -7.59
CA ILE A 241 3.81 -6.59 -8.66
C ILE A 241 5.19 -7.02 -9.19
N HIS A 242 5.49 -8.31 -9.07
CA HIS A 242 6.77 -8.89 -9.47
C HIS A 242 6.54 -10.09 -10.38
N GLY A 243 7.09 -10.06 -11.59
CA GLY A 243 6.98 -11.14 -12.58
C GLY A 243 5.53 -11.58 -12.84
N THR A 244 4.59 -10.64 -12.76
CA THR A 244 3.15 -10.90 -12.75
C THR A 244 2.41 -9.95 -13.69
N ASN A 245 1.50 -10.51 -14.48
CA ASN A 245 0.77 -9.83 -15.54
C ASN A 245 -0.74 -9.81 -15.27
N ARG A 246 -1.45 -8.83 -15.82
CA ARG A 246 -2.93 -8.78 -15.84
C ARG A 246 -3.60 -8.70 -14.46
N THR A 247 -2.91 -8.18 -13.45
CA THR A 247 -3.52 -7.90 -12.12
C THR A 247 -4.28 -6.58 -12.11
N LEU A 248 -5.12 -6.41 -11.08
CA LEU A 248 -5.86 -5.19 -10.84
C LEU A 248 -5.52 -4.59 -9.46
N VAL A 249 -4.88 -3.43 -9.46
CA VAL A 249 -4.56 -2.64 -8.28
C VAL A 249 -5.31 -1.32 -8.39
N ARG A 250 -6.45 -1.19 -7.67
CA ARG A 250 -7.29 0.01 -7.78
C ARG A 250 -7.75 0.62 -6.47
N LYS A 251 -7.97 1.93 -6.48
CA LYS A 251 -8.63 2.64 -5.37
C LYS A 251 -7.94 2.35 -4.04
N ASN A 252 -6.62 2.19 -4.05
CA ASN A 252 -5.84 1.90 -2.85
C ASN A 252 -5.20 3.17 -2.28
N VAL A 253 -4.91 3.15 -0.98
CA VAL A 253 -4.26 4.24 -0.27
C VAL A 253 -2.96 3.74 0.32
N ALA A 254 -1.84 4.41 0.05
CA ALA A 254 -0.58 4.18 0.74
C ALA A 254 -0.19 5.46 1.49
N TYR A 255 0.10 5.34 2.78
CA TYR A 255 0.56 6.44 3.61
C TYR A 255 1.78 6.05 4.44
N ASN A 256 2.81 6.90 4.43
CA ASN A 256 4.03 6.73 5.21
C ASN A 256 4.69 5.36 4.92
N THR A 257 5.14 5.18 3.68
CA THR A 257 5.79 3.98 3.18
C THR A 257 7.29 4.23 3.00
N THR A 258 8.12 3.20 3.12
CA THR A 258 9.56 3.30 2.80
C THR A 258 9.87 2.55 1.50
N GLY A 259 10.68 3.15 0.62
CA GLY A 259 10.98 2.64 -0.71
C GLY A 259 9.85 2.90 -1.71
N HIS A 260 10.03 2.48 -2.97
CA HIS A 260 8.99 2.62 -3.99
C HIS A 260 7.67 1.97 -3.54
N THR A 261 6.58 2.72 -3.68
CA THR A 261 5.30 2.40 -3.02
C THR A 261 4.41 1.49 -3.85
N TYR A 262 4.01 1.93 -5.05
CA TYR A 262 3.41 1.08 -6.07
C TYR A 262 4.55 0.68 -7.02
N TYR A 263 5.01 -0.56 -6.91
CA TYR A 263 6.31 -0.99 -7.42
C TYR A 263 6.16 -2.15 -8.41
N LEU A 264 6.61 -1.95 -9.64
CA LEU A 264 6.90 -3.00 -10.61
C LEU A 264 8.38 -3.36 -10.52
N GLU A 265 8.70 -4.64 -10.30
CA GLU A 265 10.03 -5.03 -9.83
C GLU A 265 11.06 -5.23 -10.95
N ASP A 266 10.74 -6.04 -11.97
CA ASP A 266 11.76 -6.53 -12.92
C ASP A 266 11.56 -6.03 -14.37
N GLY A 267 10.48 -5.33 -14.69
CA GLY A 267 10.23 -4.81 -16.06
C GLY A 267 9.41 -5.75 -16.94
N ALA A 268 9.21 -6.99 -16.52
CA ALA A 268 8.40 -7.96 -17.25
C ALA A 268 6.90 -7.90 -16.91
N GLU A 269 6.49 -7.06 -15.95
CA GLU A 269 5.12 -6.99 -15.45
C GLU A 269 4.21 -6.19 -16.39
N MET A 270 3.43 -6.87 -17.22
CA MET A 270 2.63 -6.26 -18.28
C MET A 270 1.13 -6.42 -18.10
N LEU A 271 0.39 -5.52 -18.76
CA LEU A 271 -1.07 -5.51 -18.85
C LEU A 271 -1.77 -5.43 -17.48
N ASN A 272 -1.06 -4.97 -16.46
CA ASN A 272 -1.64 -4.70 -15.16
C ASN A 272 -2.46 -3.40 -15.23
N THR A 273 -3.52 -3.33 -14.43
CA THR A 273 -4.33 -2.12 -14.26
C THR A 273 -4.04 -1.49 -12.91
N ILE A 274 -3.44 -0.30 -12.93
CA ILE A 274 -3.07 0.48 -11.75
C ILE A 274 -3.86 1.78 -11.82
N GLU A 275 -5.00 1.85 -11.12
CA GLU A 275 -5.95 2.95 -11.29
C GLU A 275 -6.49 3.56 -9.99
N PHE A 276 -6.65 4.88 -9.97
CA PHE A 276 -7.27 5.62 -8.88
C PHE A 276 -6.65 5.34 -7.50
N ASN A 277 -5.36 5.02 -7.46
CA ASN A 277 -4.61 4.81 -6.23
C ASN A 277 -3.96 6.12 -5.78
N ILE A 278 -3.62 6.19 -4.50
CA ILE A 278 -2.88 7.33 -3.94
C ILE A 278 -1.68 6.87 -3.11
N ALA A 279 -0.56 7.59 -3.23
CA ALA A 279 0.59 7.51 -2.34
C ALA A 279 0.80 8.86 -1.63
N ILE A 280 0.88 8.85 -0.30
CA ILE A 280 1.15 10.04 0.54
C ILE A 280 2.34 9.74 1.44
N LYS A 281 3.33 10.63 1.49
CA LYS A 281 4.53 10.52 2.33
C LYS A 281 5.31 9.23 2.04
N VAL A 282 6.10 9.28 0.96
CA VAL A 282 7.00 8.19 0.58
C VAL A 282 8.41 8.52 1.08
N ASN A 283 8.98 7.63 1.86
CA ASN A 283 10.30 7.80 2.47
C ASN A 283 11.35 7.08 1.62
N ILE A 284 12.43 7.79 1.33
CA ILE A 284 13.62 7.27 0.66
C ILE A 284 14.36 6.31 1.58
N LEU A 285 14.99 5.29 1.00
CA LEU A 285 15.90 4.39 1.72
C LEU A 285 17.33 4.83 1.45
N GLY A 286 18.07 5.19 2.49
CA GLY A 286 19.42 5.75 2.36
C GLY A 286 19.38 7.27 2.10
N ASP A 287 20.48 7.78 1.54
CA ASP A 287 20.60 9.20 1.19
C ASP A 287 19.83 9.51 -0.10
N PRO A 288 19.06 10.60 -0.14
CA PRO A 288 18.33 10.97 -1.35
C PRO A 288 19.29 11.25 -2.50
N ALA A 289 18.99 10.68 -3.67
CA ALA A 289 19.67 11.03 -4.91
C ALA A 289 19.59 12.56 -5.09
N SER A 290 20.70 13.26 -4.95
CA SER A 290 20.74 14.72 -4.84
C SER A 290 21.25 15.33 -6.15
N GLY A 291 20.31 15.60 -7.06
CA GLY A 291 20.55 16.30 -8.33
C GLY A 291 20.88 17.80 -8.19
N GLY A 292 21.71 18.17 -7.21
CA GLY A 292 22.17 19.55 -7.00
C GLY A 292 23.09 20.06 -8.12
N ALA A 293 23.63 19.14 -8.92
CA ALA A 293 24.37 19.40 -10.15
C ALA A 293 23.62 18.79 -11.36
N GLN A 294 24.02 19.16 -12.57
CA GLN A 294 23.56 18.49 -13.80
C GLN A 294 24.22 17.12 -14.01
N ASP A 295 25.15 16.75 -13.14
CA ASP A 295 25.82 15.46 -13.12
C ASP A 295 24.93 14.43 -12.40
N GLY A 296 24.84 13.21 -12.97
CA GLY A 296 24.16 12.11 -12.32
C GLY A 296 24.94 11.55 -11.13
N GLU A 297 24.24 10.96 -10.17
CA GLU A 297 24.83 10.21 -9.07
C GLU A 297 24.74 8.71 -9.33
N THR A 298 25.80 7.97 -9.02
CA THR A 298 25.83 6.52 -9.10
C THR A 298 25.66 5.93 -7.72
N PHE A 299 24.69 5.03 -7.57
CA PHE A 299 24.46 4.25 -6.35
C PHE A 299 24.63 2.77 -6.66
N ASP A 300 25.45 2.09 -5.86
CA ASP A 300 25.74 0.66 -6.00
C ASP A 300 24.92 -0.17 -4.99
N GLU A 301 24.60 -1.41 -5.36
CA GLU A 301 23.91 -2.35 -4.47
C GLU A 301 24.80 -2.72 -3.28
N SER A 302 24.22 -2.73 -2.08
CA SER A 302 24.90 -3.10 -0.83
C SER A 302 23.96 -3.77 0.18
N ASP A 303 24.52 -4.24 1.30
CA ASP A 303 23.73 -4.82 2.40
C ASP A 303 22.76 -3.80 3.05
N GLU A 304 23.03 -2.50 2.91
CA GLU A 304 22.20 -1.39 3.38
C GLU A 304 21.24 -0.84 2.32
N ALA A 305 21.47 -1.16 1.04
CA ALA A 305 20.68 -0.72 -0.10
C ALA A 305 20.58 -1.85 -1.15
N ILE A 306 19.71 -2.84 -0.91
CA ILE A 306 19.53 -4.00 -1.81
C ILE A 306 18.87 -3.65 -3.15
N LEU A 307 18.35 -2.43 -3.26
CA LEU A 307 17.91 -1.84 -4.51
C LEU A 307 18.31 -0.35 -4.53
N PRO A 308 19.39 0.00 -5.25
CA PRO A 308 19.88 1.38 -5.32
C PRO A 308 18.84 2.40 -5.78
N ALA A 309 17.85 1.98 -6.58
CA ALA A 309 16.76 2.85 -7.02
C ALA A 309 15.93 3.43 -5.85
N ASP A 310 15.91 2.80 -4.67
CA ASP A 310 15.18 3.30 -3.51
C ASP A 310 15.80 4.58 -2.91
N HIS A 311 17.02 4.98 -3.33
CA HIS A 311 17.58 6.33 -3.09
C HIS A 311 16.77 7.43 -3.82
N ALA A 312 15.99 7.05 -4.83
CA ALA A 312 15.03 7.87 -5.55
C ALA A 312 13.59 7.31 -5.40
N ALA A 313 13.26 6.80 -4.21
CA ALA A 313 11.95 6.20 -3.93
C ALA A 313 10.79 7.09 -4.36
N SER A 314 9.79 6.47 -5.00
CA SER A 314 8.67 7.16 -5.61
C SER A 314 7.31 6.57 -5.23
N GLY A 315 6.27 7.38 -5.40
CA GLY A 315 4.88 6.93 -5.27
C GLY A 315 4.60 5.76 -6.21
N PHE A 316 4.93 5.94 -7.49
CA PHE A 316 4.73 4.94 -8.53
C PHE A 316 6.05 4.70 -9.27
N TYR A 317 6.59 3.50 -9.13
CA TYR A 317 7.75 3.04 -9.90
C TYR A 317 7.29 2.02 -10.92
N LEU A 318 7.27 2.46 -12.18
CA LEU A 318 6.63 1.78 -13.29
C LEU A 318 7.70 1.40 -14.30
N SER A 319 8.25 0.20 -14.11
CA SER A 319 9.38 -0.35 -14.85
C SER A 319 9.17 -0.51 -16.36
N ASN A 320 7.90 -0.47 -16.81
CA ASN A 320 7.51 -0.64 -18.20
C ASN A 320 6.19 0.08 -18.47
N ALA A 321 6.04 0.62 -19.68
CA ALA A 321 4.85 1.39 -20.07
C ALA A 321 3.68 0.51 -20.55
N HIS A 322 3.88 -0.80 -20.66
CA HIS A 322 2.86 -1.73 -21.15
C HIS A 322 1.82 -2.09 -20.07
N ASN A 323 1.32 -1.09 -19.35
CA ASN A 323 0.33 -1.19 -18.27
C ASN A 323 -0.72 -0.08 -18.38
N TRP A 324 -1.91 -0.31 -17.83
CA TRP A 324 -2.96 0.71 -17.74
C TRP A 324 -2.79 1.52 -16.45
N VAL A 325 -2.30 2.75 -16.57
CA VAL A 325 -2.07 3.65 -15.44
C VAL A 325 -2.98 4.87 -15.57
N ARG A 326 -3.98 5.01 -14.67
CA ARG A 326 -4.98 6.10 -14.80
C ARG A 326 -5.51 6.62 -13.47
N GLY A 327 -5.68 7.94 -13.37
CA GLY A 327 -6.35 8.60 -12.23
C GLY A 327 -5.64 8.45 -10.88
N ASN A 328 -4.38 8.02 -10.86
CA ASN A 328 -3.59 7.90 -9.64
C ASN A 328 -3.08 9.29 -9.18
N ALA A 329 -2.79 9.43 -7.89
CA ALA A 329 -2.21 10.64 -7.29
C ALA A 329 -1.01 10.30 -6.39
N ALA A 330 -0.02 11.18 -6.33
CA ALA A 330 1.15 11.01 -5.48
C ALA A 330 1.49 12.34 -4.80
N SER A 331 1.73 12.31 -3.50
CA SER A 331 2.23 13.41 -2.69
C SER A 331 3.40 12.92 -1.84
N GLY A 332 4.61 13.35 -2.17
CA GLY A 332 5.84 12.98 -1.49
C GLY A 332 6.69 11.94 -2.22
N GLY A 333 7.83 11.59 -1.61
CA GLY A 333 8.90 10.82 -2.24
C GLY A 333 9.92 11.69 -2.96
N TRP A 334 10.93 11.05 -3.54
CA TRP A 334 11.86 11.74 -4.44
C TRP A 334 11.15 12.21 -5.72
N ALA A 335 10.25 11.36 -6.24
CA ALA A 335 9.33 11.68 -7.33
C ALA A 335 7.95 11.08 -7.07
N GLY A 336 6.91 11.70 -7.63
CA GLY A 336 5.57 11.10 -7.64
C GLY A 336 5.53 9.84 -8.51
N TYR A 337 6.13 9.92 -9.70
CA TYR A 337 6.20 8.83 -10.68
C TYR A 337 7.63 8.67 -11.20
N SER A 338 8.08 7.43 -11.33
CA SER A 338 9.35 7.04 -11.95
C SER A 338 9.06 6.03 -13.05
N PHE A 339 9.53 6.32 -14.27
CA PHE A 339 9.47 5.43 -15.42
C PHE A 339 10.91 5.14 -15.85
N PRO A 340 11.62 4.21 -15.19
CA PRO A 340 12.95 3.83 -15.62
C PRO A 340 12.87 3.17 -17.00
N VAL A 341 13.88 3.39 -17.82
CA VAL A 341 14.05 2.70 -19.10
C VAL A 341 15.06 1.60 -18.88
N PHE A 342 14.67 0.36 -19.17
CA PHE A 342 15.55 -0.79 -19.09
C PHE A 342 15.78 -1.36 -20.49
N ASP A 343 17.02 -1.75 -20.80
CA ASP A 343 17.34 -2.38 -22.08
C ASP A 343 16.78 -3.82 -22.17
N THR A 344 16.57 -4.44 -21.02
CA THR A 344 15.99 -5.78 -20.87
C THR A 344 15.32 -5.89 -19.50
N SER A 345 14.43 -6.85 -19.34
CA SER A 345 13.93 -7.23 -18.01
C SER A 345 15.10 -7.59 -17.07
N LEU A 346 14.94 -7.35 -15.77
CA LEU A 346 15.97 -7.52 -14.76
C LEU A 346 15.79 -8.81 -13.94
N LYS A 347 16.83 -9.15 -13.18
CA LYS A 347 16.85 -10.19 -12.13
C LYS A 347 16.12 -11.49 -12.53
N LEU A 348 15.02 -11.84 -11.85
CA LEU A 348 14.32 -13.12 -12.07
C LEU A 348 13.66 -13.19 -13.45
N SER A 349 13.47 -12.04 -14.09
CA SER A 349 12.86 -11.92 -15.42
C SER A 349 13.88 -11.68 -16.54
N ALA A 350 15.19 -11.63 -16.26
CA ALA A 350 16.21 -11.30 -17.27
C ALA A 350 16.32 -12.27 -18.45
N HIS A 351 15.75 -13.48 -18.30
CA HIS A 351 15.65 -14.47 -19.36
C HIS A 351 14.51 -14.19 -20.36
N LEU A 352 13.59 -13.28 -20.03
CA LEU A 352 12.51 -12.86 -20.90
C LEU A 352 13.06 -11.80 -21.84
N GLY A 353 13.12 -12.09 -23.14
CA GLY A 353 13.57 -11.16 -24.20
C GLY A 353 12.59 -10.03 -24.46
N VAL A 354 12.08 -9.43 -23.39
CA VAL A 354 11.08 -8.37 -23.35
C VAL A 354 11.79 -7.08 -23.01
N VAL A 355 11.64 -6.09 -23.88
CA VAL A 355 12.08 -4.71 -23.62
C VAL A 355 10.92 -3.98 -22.92
N PRO A 356 11.10 -3.57 -21.66
CA PRO A 356 10.11 -2.85 -20.84
C PRO A 356 9.56 -1.55 -21.47
#